data_AF-A0A2V3JN93-F1
#
_entry.id   AF-A0A2V3JN93-F1
#
_cell.length_a   1.000
_cell.length_b   1.000
_cell.length_c   1.000
_cell.angle_alpha   90.00
_cell.angle_beta   90.00
_cell.angle_gamma   90.00
#
_symmetry.space_group_name_H-M   'P 1'
#
loop_
_entity.id
_entity.type
_entity.pdbx_description
1 polymer ?
#
loop_
_entity_poly.entity_id
_entity_poly.type
_entity_poly.pdbx_seq_one_letter_code
_entity_poly.pdbx_strand_id
1 'polypeptide(L)'
;MNGISEPGCAWVEGWAHFMSLAVFDDKYFTDTTYFPEVFDTDTINLETRNGNLNFPDGDSCEGNVAAALWDIYDDHDEMYDRLSDGFGNIWHVLEEQDQTGNEDTFSDFYDSWCDLGHDKPRANSAIFQNDIDYNRAPGVVVANPEPGKVYFGVIHTLTYTTDEDGDVPQMEIWFSLDNVEWHLLDLPIERGGYSIRGEDECWYINWNTTHEIDEDDSVWLRVHATDDLGASSSDDTDGSFIVDNIAPHHWRDFTPTDWVADQTPDCTIEAKDNTAGLDVSTAYCKYSTDGGSSWSGWRSASCTGSDGTTSYQTITASAVPFNRDSETQNRIKFRIDDAARNTGESSEYTVKIDAADPPAPAISSQTHPDEDEWYTNNDPSFSWTTPSDTSGIDCYSYTLDQSATTTPDTTCDTTTENSGSYTDVVDGVWYFHLRAKDNAGNWGGADHYRVKIGSGEASTTDACIALAIAAGSREYDARWDASGDGQVTSLDSLIILQAGWVR
;
A
#
# COMPACT_ATOMS: atom_id res chain seq x y z
N MET A 1 27.25 -41.58 54.53
CA MET A 1 26.23 -40.92 53.70
C MET A 1 26.65 -39.58 53.08
N ASN A 2 27.55 -38.78 53.69
CA ASN A 2 27.78 -37.39 53.27
C ASN A 2 29.02 -37.17 52.37
N GLY A 3 29.60 -38.25 51.83
CA GLY A 3 30.79 -38.21 51.01
C GLY A 3 30.46 -38.39 49.53
N ILE A 4 31.30 -37.83 48.65
CA ILE A 4 31.30 -38.19 47.24
C ILE A 4 32.07 -39.51 47.10
N SER A 5 31.42 -40.56 46.60
CA SER A 5 32.05 -41.83 46.23
C SER A 5 32.01 -42.02 44.71
N GLU A 6 32.63 -43.09 44.20
CA GLU A 6 32.45 -43.43 42.77
C GLU A 6 30.97 -43.75 42.52
N PRO A 7 30.36 -43.36 41.38
CA PRO A 7 28.91 -43.50 41.14
C PRO A 7 28.36 -44.91 41.41
N GLY A 8 29.11 -45.96 41.10
CA GLY A 8 28.69 -47.33 41.39
C GLY A 8 28.75 -47.70 42.87
N CYS A 9 29.67 -47.11 43.65
CA CYS A 9 29.66 -47.25 45.12
C CYS A 9 28.46 -46.50 45.71
N ALA A 10 28.22 -45.25 45.26
CA ALA A 10 27.09 -44.44 45.70
C ALA A 10 25.75 -45.14 45.42
N TRP A 11 25.63 -45.80 44.26
CA TRP A 11 24.48 -46.63 43.91
C TRP A 11 24.28 -47.80 44.87
N VAL A 12 25.31 -48.64 45.08
CA VAL A 12 25.21 -49.82 45.96
C VAL A 12 24.96 -49.44 47.42
N GLU A 13 25.63 -48.40 47.91
CA GLU A 13 25.50 -47.91 49.28
C GLU A 13 24.15 -47.22 49.49
N GLY A 14 23.73 -46.36 48.55
CA GLY A 14 22.42 -45.70 48.55
C GLY A 14 21.27 -46.71 48.50
N TRP A 15 21.38 -47.73 47.65
CA TRP A 15 20.42 -48.84 47.59
C TRP A 15 20.32 -49.58 48.93
N ALA A 16 21.45 -49.89 49.57
CA ALA A 16 21.45 -50.57 50.87
C ALA A 16 20.77 -49.73 51.97
N HIS A 17 20.96 -48.41 51.93
CA HIS A 17 20.28 -47.48 52.83
C HIS A 17 18.78 -47.40 52.54
N PHE A 18 18.39 -47.12 51.30
CA PHE A 18 16.98 -47.10 50.87
C PHE A 18 16.24 -48.39 51.23
N MET A 19 16.80 -49.56 50.91
CA MET A 19 16.16 -50.85 51.21
C MET A 19 15.93 -51.06 52.70
N SER A 20 16.84 -50.60 53.55
CA SER A 20 16.65 -50.70 54.99
C SER A 20 15.47 -49.83 55.45
N LEU A 21 15.34 -48.63 54.90
CA LEU A 21 14.28 -47.68 55.21
C LEU A 21 12.93 -48.19 54.68
N ALA A 22 12.86 -48.60 53.41
CA ALA A 22 11.64 -49.05 52.75
C ALA A 22 11.03 -50.29 53.45
N VAL A 23 11.86 -51.20 53.95
CA VAL A 23 11.41 -52.37 54.73
C VAL A 23 10.76 -51.97 56.06
N PHE A 24 11.23 -50.88 56.68
CA PHE A 24 10.71 -50.39 57.95
C PHE A 24 9.65 -49.29 57.79
N ASP A 25 9.39 -48.83 56.56
CA ASP A 25 8.50 -47.71 56.27
C ASP A 25 8.91 -46.46 57.09
N ASP A 26 10.21 -46.20 57.16
CA ASP A 26 10.81 -45.13 57.96
C ASP A 26 11.68 -44.21 57.10
N LYS A 27 11.23 -42.96 56.92
CA LYS A 27 11.93 -41.93 56.16
C LYS A 27 13.15 -41.31 56.85
N TYR A 28 13.34 -41.61 58.14
CA TYR A 28 14.44 -41.04 58.91
C TYR A 28 15.68 -41.93 58.86
N PHE A 29 16.70 -41.47 58.13
CA PHE A 29 18.02 -42.06 58.23
C PHE A 29 18.73 -41.56 59.49
N THR A 30 19.20 -42.48 60.33
CA THR A 30 19.97 -42.17 61.56
C THR A 30 21.39 -42.72 61.45
N ASP A 31 22.39 -41.83 61.43
CA ASP A 31 23.80 -42.24 61.47
C ASP A 31 24.18 -42.64 62.90
N THR A 32 24.44 -43.94 63.12
CA THR A 32 24.87 -44.49 64.41
C THR A 32 26.37 -44.85 64.43
N THR A 33 27.11 -44.48 63.39
CA THR A 33 28.49 -44.92 63.14
C THR A 33 29.49 -44.31 64.14
N TYR A 34 29.14 -43.19 64.78
CA TYR A 34 29.92 -42.57 65.86
C TYR A 34 29.21 -42.69 67.21
N PHE A 35 29.93 -43.21 68.21
CA PHE A 35 29.49 -43.46 69.59
C PHE A 35 28.35 -42.53 70.07
N PRO A 36 27.08 -42.99 70.09
CA PRO A 36 25.92 -42.14 70.40
C PRO A 36 25.88 -41.68 71.86
N GLU A 37 26.76 -42.20 72.72
CA GLU A 37 26.92 -41.74 74.10
C GLU A 37 27.82 -40.49 74.25
N VAL A 38 28.46 -40.03 73.16
CA VAL A 38 29.45 -38.92 73.18
C VAL A 38 29.15 -37.81 72.16
N PHE A 39 28.55 -38.14 71.02
CA PHE A 39 28.13 -37.19 70.00
C PHE A 39 26.64 -37.35 69.74
N ASP A 40 25.94 -36.23 69.46
CA ASP A 40 24.52 -36.23 69.12
C ASP A 40 24.27 -37.16 67.92
N THR A 41 23.16 -37.88 67.89
CA THR A 41 22.78 -38.70 66.74
C THR A 41 22.33 -37.80 65.61
N ASP A 42 23.08 -37.76 64.51
CA ASP A 42 22.66 -37.00 63.33
C ASP A 42 21.61 -37.81 62.56
N THR A 43 20.42 -37.22 62.46
CA THR A 43 19.27 -37.76 61.74
C THR A 43 18.94 -36.84 60.57
N ILE A 44 18.52 -37.41 59.45
CA ILE A 44 17.98 -36.68 58.31
C ILE A 44 16.66 -37.31 57.89
N ASN A 45 15.67 -36.46 57.59
CA ASN A 45 14.46 -36.88 56.90
C ASN A 45 14.77 -36.90 55.40
N LEU A 46 14.78 -38.08 54.78
CA LEU A 46 15.16 -38.20 53.37
C LEU A 46 14.15 -37.55 52.42
N GLU A 47 12.85 -37.60 52.73
CA GLU A 47 11.81 -36.98 51.89
C GLU A 47 12.00 -35.47 51.75
N THR A 48 12.04 -34.77 52.89
CA THR A 48 12.18 -33.32 52.89
C THR A 48 13.64 -32.83 52.82
N ARG A 49 14.60 -33.76 52.80
CA ARG A 49 16.06 -33.52 53.03
C ARG A 49 16.40 -32.59 54.19
N ASN A 50 15.57 -32.61 55.23
CA ASN A 50 15.72 -31.74 56.40
C ASN A 50 16.42 -32.49 57.53
N GLY A 51 17.60 -32.01 57.94
CA GLY A 51 18.41 -32.65 58.99
C GLY A 51 19.78 -31.99 59.19
N ASN A 52 20.61 -32.62 60.02
CA ASN A 52 21.97 -32.14 60.31
C ASN A 52 23.03 -32.65 59.31
N LEU A 53 22.65 -33.60 58.44
CA LEU A 53 23.54 -34.16 57.43
C LEU A 53 23.48 -33.29 56.17
N ASN A 54 24.65 -32.91 55.64
CA ASN A 54 24.76 -32.11 54.43
C ASN A 54 25.28 -33.02 53.31
N PHE A 55 24.43 -33.35 52.35
CA PHE A 55 24.80 -34.16 51.20
C PHE A 55 25.36 -33.27 50.08
N PRO A 56 26.49 -33.62 49.44
CA PRO A 56 26.93 -32.97 48.21
C PRO A 56 25.98 -33.28 47.06
N ASP A 57 25.80 -32.33 46.13
CA ASP A 57 24.95 -32.49 44.95
C ASP A 57 25.39 -33.67 44.06
N GLY A 58 24.42 -34.28 43.38
CA GLY A 58 24.61 -35.32 42.37
C GLY A 58 24.42 -36.76 42.87
N ASP A 59 24.38 -37.67 41.91
CA ASP A 59 24.18 -39.11 42.07
C ASP A 59 25.40 -39.87 42.64
N SER A 60 26.53 -39.18 42.78
CA SER A 60 27.75 -39.71 43.42
C SER A 60 27.69 -39.63 44.95
N CYS A 61 26.57 -39.16 45.49
CA CYS A 61 26.26 -39.21 46.91
C CYS A 61 25.24 -40.32 47.20
N GLU A 62 25.67 -41.34 47.93
CA GLU A 62 24.80 -42.41 48.47
C GLU A 62 23.56 -41.86 49.21
N GLY A 63 23.67 -40.68 49.83
CA GLY A 63 22.59 -39.96 50.47
C GLY A 63 21.49 -39.51 49.52
N ASN A 64 21.88 -38.89 48.41
CA ASN A 64 20.96 -38.42 47.38
C ASN A 64 20.33 -39.61 46.64
N VAL A 65 21.10 -40.67 46.36
CA VAL A 65 20.57 -41.90 45.76
C VAL A 65 19.50 -42.54 46.64
N ALA A 66 19.74 -42.66 47.95
CA ALA A 66 18.77 -43.25 48.86
C ALA A 66 17.50 -42.39 49.01
N ALA A 67 17.64 -41.07 48.98
CA ALA A 67 16.52 -40.13 49.04
C ALA A 67 15.70 -40.14 47.74
N ALA A 68 16.37 -40.15 46.59
CA ALA A 68 15.71 -40.25 45.29
C ALA A 68 14.92 -41.56 45.11
N LEU A 69 15.49 -42.70 45.55
CA LEU A 69 14.75 -43.97 45.55
C LEU A 69 13.59 -43.99 46.54
N TRP A 70 13.73 -43.25 47.64
CA TRP A 70 12.67 -43.11 48.63
C TRP A 70 11.48 -42.31 48.06
N ASP A 71 11.73 -41.17 47.41
CA ASP A 71 10.68 -40.36 46.77
C ASP A 71 9.99 -41.12 45.62
N ILE A 72 10.73 -41.95 44.85
CA ILE A 72 10.10 -42.84 43.84
C ILE A 72 9.21 -43.91 44.51
N TYR A 73 9.58 -44.36 45.71
CA TYR A 73 8.93 -45.46 46.43
C TYR A 73 7.68 -45.03 47.20
N ASP A 74 7.68 -43.84 47.79
CA ASP A 74 6.60 -43.44 48.67
C ASP A 74 5.36 -42.92 47.90
N ASP A 75 4.32 -42.53 48.65
CA ASP A 75 3.10 -41.94 48.11
C ASP A 75 2.91 -40.49 48.57
N HIS A 76 4.01 -39.83 48.96
CA HIS A 76 4.01 -38.53 49.61
C HIS A 76 4.52 -37.40 48.70
N ASP A 77 3.72 -37.06 47.68
CA ASP A 77 4.01 -35.95 46.77
C ASP A 77 4.23 -34.60 47.52
N GLU A 78 5.46 -34.05 47.43
CA GLU A 78 5.82 -32.77 48.01
C GLU A 78 6.82 -31.98 47.16
N MET A 79 6.65 -30.65 47.09
CA MET A 79 7.48 -29.74 46.29
C MET A 79 7.63 -30.16 44.82
N TYR A 80 8.77 -30.77 44.45
CA TYR A 80 9.05 -31.24 43.09
C TYR A 80 8.62 -32.70 42.92
N ASP A 81 8.55 -33.49 43.99
CA ASP A 81 8.06 -34.85 43.92
C ASP A 81 6.56 -34.88 43.61
N ARG A 82 6.24 -35.58 42.52
CA ARG A 82 4.89 -35.80 41.99
C ARG A 82 4.68 -37.26 41.60
N LEU A 83 5.65 -38.14 41.91
CA LEU A 83 5.68 -39.52 41.47
C LEU A 83 5.27 -40.45 42.62
N SER A 84 4.01 -40.87 42.61
CA SER A 84 3.55 -41.97 43.47
C SER A 84 3.57 -43.30 42.70
N ASP A 85 4.60 -44.13 42.87
CA ASP A 85 4.75 -45.39 42.11
C ASP A 85 4.85 -46.65 42.97
N GLY A 86 5.54 -46.58 44.12
CA GLY A 86 5.77 -47.74 44.96
C GLY A 86 6.96 -48.59 44.52
N PHE A 87 7.24 -49.67 45.27
CA PHE A 87 8.37 -50.56 44.99
C PHE A 87 8.24 -51.37 43.68
N GLY A 88 7.06 -51.41 43.07
CA GLY A 88 6.75 -52.26 41.92
C GLY A 88 7.58 -51.90 40.69
N ASN A 89 7.62 -50.62 40.31
CA ASN A 89 8.37 -50.18 39.13
C ASN A 89 9.88 -50.13 39.40
N ILE A 90 10.31 -49.84 40.63
CA ILE A 90 11.71 -50.00 41.05
C ILE A 90 12.16 -51.44 40.84
N TRP A 91 11.35 -52.41 41.28
CA TRP A 91 11.65 -53.83 41.09
C TRP A 91 11.61 -54.25 39.62
N HIS A 92 10.69 -53.70 38.82
CA HIS A 92 10.59 -53.98 37.39
C HIS A 92 11.88 -53.61 36.64
N VAL A 93 12.45 -52.43 36.92
CA VAL A 93 13.75 -52.03 36.36
C VAL A 93 14.83 -53.05 36.72
N LEU A 94 14.94 -53.44 37.99
CA LEU A 94 15.95 -54.38 38.46
C LEU A 94 15.75 -55.84 38.00
N GLU A 95 14.55 -56.23 37.59
CA GLU A 95 14.27 -57.56 37.04
C GLU A 95 14.62 -57.64 35.55
N GLU A 96 14.46 -56.54 34.82
CA GLU A 96 14.59 -56.48 33.37
C GLU A 96 15.98 -56.04 32.88
N GLN A 97 17.02 -56.23 33.70
CA GLN A 97 18.43 -55.89 33.37
C GLN A 97 18.91 -56.54 32.05
N ASP A 98 18.33 -57.70 31.67
CA ASP A 98 18.63 -58.36 30.39
C ASP A 98 18.13 -57.57 29.16
N GLN A 99 17.22 -56.59 29.35
CA GLN A 99 16.62 -55.75 28.31
C GLN A 99 17.26 -54.36 28.20
N THR A 100 17.72 -53.76 29.30
CA THR A 100 18.21 -52.37 29.38
C THR A 100 19.72 -52.25 29.66
N GLY A 101 20.36 -53.28 30.22
CA GLY A 101 21.79 -53.28 30.58
C GLY A 101 22.03 -53.58 32.06
N ASN A 102 23.28 -53.52 32.53
CA ASN A 102 23.56 -53.61 33.96
C ASN A 102 23.37 -52.22 34.59
N GLU A 103 22.55 -52.13 35.64
CA GLU A 103 22.41 -50.92 36.45
C GLU A 103 23.58 -50.83 37.45
N ASP A 104 24.76 -50.50 36.94
CA ASP A 104 25.98 -50.37 37.73
C ASP A 104 26.05 -49.00 38.45
N THR A 105 25.18 -48.05 38.08
CA THR A 105 25.05 -46.70 38.67
C THR A 105 23.58 -46.26 38.76
N PHE A 106 23.29 -45.19 39.52
CA PHE A 106 21.95 -44.59 39.57
C PHE A 106 21.51 -44.05 38.21
N SER A 107 22.42 -43.50 37.42
CA SER A 107 22.16 -43.04 36.05
C SER A 107 21.70 -44.21 35.17
N ASP A 108 22.35 -45.38 35.25
CA ASP A 108 21.96 -46.56 34.47
C ASP A 108 20.57 -47.08 34.88
N PHE A 109 20.25 -47.02 36.17
CA PHE A 109 18.90 -47.32 36.69
C PHE A 109 17.86 -46.34 36.13
N TYR A 110 18.15 -45.03 36.15
CA TYR A 110 17.24 -44.01 35.64
C TYR A 110 17.05 -44.12 34.12
N ASP A 111 18.11 -44.39 33.35
CA ASP A 111 18.02 -44.66 31.92
C ASP A 111 17.14 -45.90 31.64
N SER A 112 17.31 -46.97 32.42
CA SER A 112 16.49 -48.18 32.33
C SER A 112 15.03 -47.93 32.70
N TRP A 113 14.77 -47.08 33.70
CA TRP A 113 13.42 -46.61 34.06
C TRP A 113 12.74 -45.93 32.86
N CYS A 114 13.48 -45.05 32.18
CA CYS A 114 13.00 -44.35 30.98
C CYS A 114 12.75 -45.31 29.80
N ASP A 115 13.69 -46.22 29.53
CA ASP A 115 13.62 -47.17 28.41
C ASP A 115 12.44 -48.16 28.54
N LEU A 116 12.05 -48.49 29.78
CA LEU A 116 10.88 -49.32 30.08
C LEU A 116 9.55 -48.57 29.98
N GLY A 117 9.58 -47.26 29.69
CA GLY A 117 8.39 -46.42 29.47
C GLY A 117 7.67 -46.00 30.74
N HIS A 118 8.36 -46.00 31.88
CA HIS A 118 7.84 -45.41 33.12
C HIS A 118 7.79 -43.87 33.02
N ASP A 119 7.07 -43.22 33.95
CA ASP A 119 6.80 -41.78 33.91
C ASP A 119 8.08 -40.96 34.14
N LYS A 120 8.79 -40.69 33.03
CA LYS A 120 10.07 -40.00 33.03
C LYS A 120 9.98 -38.57 33.57
N PRO A 121 9.01 -37.72 33.17
CA PRO A 121 8.87 -36.36 33.73
C PRO A 121 8.73 -36.35 35.26
N ARG A 122 7.82 -37.18 35.80
CA ARG A 122 7.62 -37.21 37.26
C ARG A 122 8.81 -37.81 38.01
N ALA A 123 9.45 -38.83 37.44
CA ALA A 123 10.67 -39.38 38.01
C ALA A 123 11.80 -38.34 38.02
N ASN A 124 11.96 -37.56 36.96
CA ASN A 124 12.95 -36.49 36.90
C ASN A 124 12.71 -35.45 38.01
N SER A 125 11.45 -35.04 38.22
CA SER A 125 11.12 -34.09 39.29
C SER A 125 11.42 -34.64 40.69
N ALA A 126 11.13 -35.92 40.94
CA ALA A 126 11.42 -36.59 42.21
C ALA A 126 12.93 -36.68 42.49
N ILE A 127 13.75 -37.05 41.50
CA ILE A 127 15.21 -37.12 41.71
C ILE A 127 15.84 -35.72 41.82
N PHE A 128 15.28 -34.72 41.12
CA PHE A 128 15.75 -33.33 41.15
C PHE A 128 15.63 -32.70 42.55
N GLN A 129 14.57 -33.01 43.28
CA GLN A 129 14.41 -32.65 44.70
C GLN A 129 15.60 -33.08 45.56
N ASN A 130 16.24 -34.17 45.16
CA ASN A 130 17.32 -34.83 45.88
C ASN A 130 18.71 -34.38 45.42
N ASP A 131 18.80 -33.21 44.76
CA ASP A 131 20.00 -32.66 44.15
C ASP A 131 20.62 -33.58 43.07
N ILE A 132 19.84 -34.47 42.45
CA ILE A 132 20.24 -35.24 41.27
C ILE A 132 19.65 -34.56 40.03
N ASP A 133 20.46 -33.78 39.33
CA ASP A 133 20.04 -32.98 38.18
C ASP A 133 20.31 -33.71 36.85
N TYR A 134 19.27 -34.35 36.32
CA TYR A 134 19.24 -34.90 34.96
C TYR A 134 18.38 -34.06 34.00
N ASN A 135 17.93 -32.88 34.46
CA ASN A 135 17.00 -32.05 33.73
C ASN A 135 17.62 -31.47 32.45
N ARG A 136 16.90 -31.59 31.34
CA ARG A 136 17.28 -31.02 30.05
C ARG A 136 16.32 -29.91 29.70
N ALA A 137 16.88 -28.84 29.14
CA ALA A 137 16.06 -27.75 28.67
C ALA A 137 15.10 -28.24 27.55
N PRO A 138 13.87 -27.70 27.51
CA PRO A 138 12.90 -28.06 26.48
C PRO A 138 13.42 -27.65 25.09
N GLY A 139 13.00 -28.35 24.04
CA GLY A 139 13.09 -27.88 22.67
C GLY A 139 12.03 -26.80 22.41
N VAL A 140 12.41 -25.74 21.68
CA VAL A 140 11.50 -24.67 21.27
C VAL A 140 11.76 -24.29 19.82
N VAL A 141 10.70 -24.08 19.04
CA VAL A 141 10.78 -23.70 17.63
C VAL A 141 9.71 -22.67 17.29
N VAL A 142 10.11 -21.56 16.67
CA VAL A 142 9.21 -20.58 16.07
C VAL A 142 8.84 -20.99 14.65
N ALA A 143 7.58 -21.38 14.44
CA ALA A 143 7.09 -21.82 13.13
C ALA A 143 6.38 -20.72 12.33
N ASN A 144 5.76 -19.75 13.01
CA ASN A 144 5.18 -18.56 12.40
C ASN A 144 5.30 -17.38 13.37
N PRO A 145 5.76 -16.19 12.94
CA PRO A 145 5.94 -15.71 11.56
C PRO A 145 7.13 -16.32 10.80
N GLU A 146 6.97 -16.53 9.48
CA GLU A 146 8.04 -16.96 8.58
C GLU A 146 8.94 -15.76 8.21
N PRO A 147 10.27 -15.93 8.20
CA PRO A 147 11.21 -14.87 7.84
C PRO A 147 11.02 -14.43 6.37
N GLY A 148 11.16 -13.12 6.13
CA GLY A 148 11.04 -12.50 4.81
C GLY A 148 9.61 -12.42 4.25
N LYS A 149 8.60 -12.84 5.02
CA LYS A 149 7.18 -12.62 4.67
C LYS A 149 6.69 -11.28 5.19
N VAL A 150 5.61 -10.79 4.58
CA VAL A 150 4.90 -9.57 5.00
C VAL A 150 3.63 -9.98 5.73
N TYR A 151 3.42 -9.40 6.90
CA TYR A 151 2.24 -9.57 7.74
C TYR A 151 1.61 -8.21 8.04
N PHE A 152 0.36 -8.21 8.47
CA PHE A 152 -0.40 -7.01 8.82
C PHE A 152 -1.51 -7.32 9.80
N GLY A 153 -1.94 -6.32 10.57
CA GLY A 153 -3.10 -6.47 11.44
C GLY A 153 -2.88 -7.50 12.56
N VAL A 154 -3.59 -8.62 12.51
CA VAL A 154 -3.48 -9.68 13.52
C VAL A 154 -2.64 -10.83 12.97
N ILE A 155 -1.51 -11.07 13.62
CA ILE A 155 -0.61 -12.20 13.35
C ILE A 155 -0.94 -13.32 14.33
N HIS A 156 -1.13 -14.54 13.80
CA HIS A 156 -1.28 -15.75 14.62
C HIS A 156 0.10 -16.37 14.79
N THR A 157 0.80 -16.11 15.90
CA THR A 157 2.11 -16.75 16.13
C THR A 157 1.93 -18.25 16.28
N LEU A 158 2.91 -19.05 15.88
CA LEU A 158 2.87 -20.49 16.07
C LEU A 158 4.21 -20.98 16.55
N THR A 159 4.20 -21.57 17.74
CA THR A 159 5.39 -22.06 18.42
C THR A 159 5.18 -23.50 18.87
N TYR A 160 6.19 -24.33 18.69
CA TYR A 160 6.21 -25.70 19.18
C TYR A 160 7.20 -25.84 20.32
N THR A 161 6.81 -26.56 21.36
CA THR A 161 7.70 -26.97 22.44
C THR A 161 7.63 -28.47 22.64
N THR A 162 8.78 -29.07 22.90
CA THR A 162 8.90 -30.49 23.24
C THR A 162 9.81 -30.60 24.44
N ASP A 163 9.41 -31.34 25.45
CA ASP A 163 10.25 -31.66 26.59
C ASP A 163 10.25 -33.18 26.77
N GLU A 164 11.44 -33.76 26.84
CA GLU A 164 11.59 -35.21 26.93
C GLU A 164 11.57 -35.70 28.38
N ASP A 165 11.75 -34.82 29.37
CA ASP A 165 11.98 -35.15 30.77
C ASP A 165 11.32 -34.20 31.77
N GLY A 166 10.45 -33.31 31.29
CA GLY A 166 9.67 -32.39 32.11
C GLY A 166 8.38 -31.94 31.43
N ASP A 167 7.62 -31.10 32.14
CA ASP A 167 6.51 -30.34 31.56
C ASP A 167 7.00 -28.91 31.25
N VAL A 168 6.41 -28.25 30.25
CA VAL A 168 6.71 -26.83 29.93
C VAL A 168 5.58 -25.91 30.43
N PRO A 169 5.58 -25.47 31.70
CA PRO A 169 4.52 -24.65 32.25
C PRO A 169 4.63 -23.17 31.85
N GLN A 170 5.84 -22.69 31.56
CA GLN A 170 6.11 -21.27 31.30
C GLN A 170 6.63 -21.06 29.87
N MET A 171 5.98 -20.10 29.20
CA MET A 171 6.30 -19.68 27.86
C MET A 171 6.25 -18.15 27.80
N GLU A 172 7.25 -17.54 27.18
CA GLU A 172 7.31 -16.10 26.95
C GLU A 172 7.63 -15.80 25.50
N ILE A 173 6.84 -14.95 24.87
CA ILE A 173 7.07 -14.48 23.49
C ILE A 173 7.51 -13.03 23.55
N TRP A 174 8.59 -12.72 22.85
CA TRP A 174 9.22 -11.42 22.79
C TRP A 174 9.31 -10.97 21.33
N PHE A 175 9.25 -9.66 21.09
CA PHE A 175 9.48 -9.08 19.77
C PHE A 175 10.54 -7.98 19.83
N SER A 176 11.16 -7.73 18.68
CA SER A 176 12.14 -6.65 18.49
C SER A 176 11.97 -6.02 17.12
N LEU A 177 12.15 -4.70 17.03
CA LEU A 177 12.12 -3.93 15.77
C LEU A 177 13.53 -3.64 15.21
N ASP A 178 14.56 -3.87 16.01
CA ASP A 178 15.96 -3.57 15.66
C ASP A 178 16.90 -4.76 15.88
N ASN A 179 16.37 -5.89 16.36
CA ASN A 179 17.10 -7.08 16.78
C ASN A 179 18.11 -6.83 17.93
N VAL A 180 17.88 -5.80 18.74
CA VAL A 180 18.72 -5.41 19.87
C VAL A 180 17.89 -5.19 21.13
N GLU A 181 16.85 -4.35 21.06
CA GLU A 181 15.91 -4.11 22.14
C GLU A 181 14.71 -5.07 22.01
N TRP A 182 14.45 -5.83 23.06
CA TRP A 182 13.42 -6.87 23.08
C TRP A 182 12.31 -6.49 24.07
N HIS A 183 11.06 -6.61 23.61
CA HIS A 183 9.87 -6.31 24.38
C HIS A 183 9.03 -7.57 24.56
N LEU A 184 8.58 -7.82 25.79
CA LEU A 184 7.69 -8.93 26.10
C LEU A 184 6.33 -8.67 25.47
N LEU A 185 5.83 -9.65 24.72
CA LEU A 185 4.48 -9.66 24.20
C LEU A 185 3.54 -10.23 25.28
N ASP A 186 3.14 -9.37 26.21
CA ASP A 186 2.27 -9.71 27.35
C ASP A 186 0.80 -9.86 26.92
N LEU A 187 0.54 -10.87 26.11
CA LEU A 187 -0.77 -11.27 25.61
C LEU A 187 -1.13 -12.67 26.12
N PRO A 188 -2.43 -13.00 26.27
CA PRO A 188 -2.85 -14.33 26.69
C PRO A 188 -2.32 -15.40 25.72
N ILE A 189 -1.49 -16.31 26.22
CA ILE A 189 -1.00 -17.44 25.43
C ILE A 189 -2.09 -18.51 25.41
N GLU A 190 -2.53 -18.87 24.21
CA GLU A 190 -3.49 -19.94 23.99
C GLU A 190 -2.73 -21.25 23.68
N ARG A 191 -3.22 -22.37 24.24
CA ARG A 191 -2.73 -23.72 23.91
C ARG A 191 -3.63 -24.33 22.83
N GLY A 192 -3.04 -24.59 21.66
CA GLY A 192 -3.68 -25.29 20.56
C GLY A 192 -3.24 -26.75 20.50
N GLY A 193 -4.17 -27.66 20.17
CA GLY A 193 -3.82 -29.04 19.84
C GLY A 193 -4.17 -29.33 18.39
N TYR A 194 -3.19 -29.26 17.47
CA TYR A 194 -3.28 -29.86 16.13
C TYR A 194 -1.87 -30.05 15.54
N SER A 195 -1.37 -31.29 15.57
CA SER A 195 -0.24 -31.71 14.75
C SER A 195 -0.65 -32.88 13.87
N ILE A 196 -0.54 -32.71 12.54
CA ILE A 196 -0.62 -33.81 11.55
C ILE A 196 0.66 -34.68 11.55
N ARG A 197 1.62 -34.38 12.44
CA ARG A 197 2.87 -35.11 12.65
C ARG A 197 3.06 -35.63 14.07
N GLY A 198 2.01 -35.58 14.91
CA GLY A 198 1.91 -36.44 16.10
C GLY A 198 2.92 -36.20 17.22
N GLU A 199 3.37 -34.96 17.45
CA GLU A 199 4.18 -34.59 18.63
C GLU A 199 3.73 -33.18 19.09
N ASP A 200 3.18 -33.15 20.30
CA ASP A 200 3.12 -32.13 21.38
C ASP A 200 2.59 -30.70 21.14
N GLU A 201 2.20 -30.09 22.27
CA GLU A 201 1.39 -28.88 22.40
C GLU A 201 1.95 -27.70 21.59
N CYS A 202 1.09 -27.03 20.80
CA CYS A 202 1.48 -25.78 20.15
C CYS A 202 0.96 -24.58 20.95
N TRP A 203 1.79 -23.55 21.03
CA TRP A 203 1.46 -22.30 21.67
C TRP A 203 1.26 -21.24 20.61
N TYR A 204 0.24 -20.41 20.78
CA TYR A 204 0.00 -19.29 19.90
C TYR A 204 -0.53 -18.07 20.64
N ILE A 205 -0.25 -16.91 20.07
CA ILE A 205 -0.81 -15.62 20.45
C ILE A 205 -1.41 -14.98 19.21
N ASN A 206 -2.59 -14.39 19.37
CA ASN A 206 -3.17 -13.50 18.37
C ASN A 206 -2.64 -12.08 18.62
N TRP A 207 -1.56 -11.73 17.93
CA TRP A 207 -0.88 -10.45 18.10
C TRP A 207 -1.45 -9.41 17.13
N ASN A 208 -2.16 -8.41 17.65
CA ASN A 208 -2.58 -7.26 16.86
C ASN A 208 -1.48 -6.21 16.75
N THR A 209 -0.68 -6.26 15.69
CA THR A 209 0.50 -5.41 15.48
C THR A 209 0.18 -3.92 15.33
N THR A 210 -1.07 -3.55 15.03
CA THR A 210 -1.48 -2.15 14.82
C THR A 210 -1.39 -1.29 16.08
N HIS A 211 -1.19 -1.89 17.25
CA HIS A 211 -1.04 -1.17 18.51
C HIS A 211 0.41 -0.79 18.80
N GLU A 212 1.38 -1.62 18.37
CA GLU A 212 2.79 -1.46 18.70
C GLU A 212 3.67 -1.05 17.51
N ILE A 213 3.21 -1.30 16.28
CA ILE A 213 3.95 -1.06 15.04
C ILE A 213 3.14 -0.12 14.16
N ASP A 214 3.46 1.17 14.23
CA ASP A 214 2.82 2.25 13.47
C ASP A 214 3.56 2.61 12.17
N GLU A 215 4.75 2.03 11.97
CA GLU A 215 5.55 2.15 10.75
C GLU A 215 5.85 0.78 10.11
N ASP A 216 6.42 0.83 8.91
CA ASP A 216 6.81 -0.35 8.14
C ASP A 216 8.11 -0.91 8.70
N ASP A 217 8.00 -1.91 9.59
CA ASP A 217 9.14 -2.38 10.37
C ASP A 217 9.54 -3.82 10.04
N SER A 218 10.86 -4.04 10.10
CA SER A 218 11.42 -5.38 10.22
C SER A 218 11.26 -5.82 11.66
N VAL A 219 10.67 -7.00 11.85
CA VAL A 219 10.34 -7.54 13.16
C VAL A 219 11.02 -8.90 13.33
N TRP A 220 11.53 -9.14 14.53
CA TRP A 220 12.01 -10.44 14.98
C TRP A 220 11.14 -10.94 16.12
N LEU A 221 10.90 -12.24 16.16
CA LEU A 221 10.24 -12.90 17.28
C LEU A 221 11.27 -13.75 18.01
N ARG A 222 11.21 -13.76 19.34
CA ARG A 222 11.93 -14.68 20.20
C ARG A 222 10.95 -15.37 21.11
N VAL A 223 11.19 -16.63 21.36
CA VAL A 223 10.38 -17.45 22.25
C VAL A 223 11.29 -18.05 23.30
N HIS A 224 10.91 -17.94 24.56
CA HIS A 224 11.57 -18.58 25.70
C HIS A 224 10.64 -19.61 26.32
N ALA A 225 11.11 -20.85 26.43
CA ALA A 225 10.42 -21.93 27.12
C ALA A 225 11.19 -22.29 28.39
N THR A 226 10.49 -22.45 29.50
CA THR A 226 11.07 -22.92 30.78
C THR A 226 10.26 -24.11 31.27
N ASP A 227 10.95 -25.20 31.56
CA ASP A 227 10.34 -26.40 32.14
C ASP A 227 9.99 -26.20 33.62
N ASP A 228 9.35 -27.21 34.22
CA ASP A 228 8.89 -27.17 35.61
C ASP A 228 10.00 -27.35 36.67
N LEU A 229 11.22 -27.67 36.23
CA LEU A 229 12.43 -27.76 37.06
C LEU A 229 13.38 -26.55 36.87
N GLY A 230 13.03 -25.64 35.95
CA GLY A 230 13.69 -24.35 35.73
C GLY A 230 14.76 -24.34 34.64
N ALA A 231 14.99 -25.44 33.90
CA ALA A 231 15.83 -25.34 32.70
C ALA A 231 15.04 -24.66 31.56
N SER A 232 15.78 -23.95 30.72
CA SER A 232 15.16 -23.08 29.72
C SER A 232 15.95 -23.06 28.43
N SER A 233 15.23 -22.81 27.35
CA SER A 233 15.77 -22.64 26.01
C SER A 233 15.07 -21.48 25.30
N SER A 234 15.63 -21.08 24.16
CA SER A 234 15.04 -20.05 23.34
C SER A 234 15.25 -20.32 21.87
N ASP A 235 14.31 -19.87 21.05
CA ASP A 235 14.43 -19.83 19.60
C ASP A 235 13.99 -18.46 19.07
N ASP A 236 14.68 -18.02 18.02
CA ASP A 236 14.42 -16.77 17.34
C ASP A 236 13.96 -17.07 15.91
N THR A 237 13.21 -16.16 15.29
CA THR A 237 13.01 -16.26 13.84
C THR A 237 14.37 -16.22 13.11
N ASP A 238 14.58 -17.11 12.14
CA ASP A 238 15.81 -17.24 11.31
C ASP A 238 16.21 -15.95 10.53
N GLY A 239 15.38 -14.92 10.61
CA GLY A 239 15.58 -13.57 10.07
C GLY A 239 14.40 -12.68 10.49
N SER A 240 14.38 -11.44 10.03
CA SER A 240 13.20 -10.60 10.20
C SER A 240 12.08 -11.05 9.27
N PHE A 241 10.85 -10.86 9.72
CA PHE A 241 9.68 -10.69 8.86
C PHE A 241 9.31 -9.21 8.81
N ILE A 242 8.43 -8.84 7.90
CA ILE A 242 7.97 -7.46 7.74
C ILE A 242 6.56 -7.35 8.29
N VAL A 243 6.31 -6.30 9.07
CA VAL A 243 4.96 -5.89 9.45
C VAL A 243 4.65 -4.59 8.73
N ASP A 244 3.61 -4.60 7.90
CA ASP A 244 3.13 -3.44 7.16
C ASP A 244 1.71 -3.10 7.63
N ASN A 245 1.60 -2.04 8.41
CA ASN A 245 0.31 -1.48 8.84
C ASN A 245 0.03 -0.12 8.18
N ILE A 246 0.85 0.32 7.20
CA ILE A 246 0.71 1.62 6.56
C ILE A 246 0.08 1.47 5.19
N ALA A 247 -1.06 2.12 5.00
CA ALA A 247 -1.69 2.21 3.68
C ALA A 247 -0.84 2.97 2.63
N PRO A 248 -1.01 2.67 1.33
CA PRO A 248 -0.39 3.43 0.25
C PRO A 248 -0.64 4.94 0.34
N HIS A 249 0.42 5.74 0.46
CA HIS A 249 0.31 7.18 0.76
C HIS A 249 1.20 8.10 -0.12
N HIS A 250 2.05 7.57 -0.99
CA HIS A 250 2.91 8.37 -1.87
C HIS A 250 2.22 8.70 -3.22
N TRP A 251 1.16 9.51 -3.15
CA TRP A 251 0.38 9.93 -4.33
C TRP A 251 1.01 11.16 -5.03
N ARG A 252 1.16 11.14 -6.36
CA ARG A 252 1.71 12.28 -7.13
C ARG A 252 1.30 12.30 -8.60
N ASP A 253 1.69 13.35 -9.32
CA ASP A 253 1.59 13.47 -10.78
C ASP A 253 0.19 13.20 -11.36
N PHE A 254 -0.83 13.79 -10.70
CA PHE A 254 -2.21 13.73 -11.18
C PHE A 254 -2.37 14.43 -12.53
N THR A 255 -3.10 13.81 -13.45
CA THR A 255 -3.53 14.42 -14.72
C THR A 255 -5.04 14.19 -14.95
N PRO A 256 -5.73 15.12 -15.63
CA PRO A 256 -5.24 16.38 -16.22
C PRO A 256 -5.02 17.50 -15.18
N THR A 257 -4.02 18.37 -15.42
CA THR A 257 -3.73 19.54 -14.57
C THR A 257 -4.40 20.83 -15.06
N ASP A 258 -4.75 20.88 -16.34
CA ASP A 258 -5.38 22.02 -17.02
C ASP A 258 -6.73 21.64 -17.62
N TRP A 259 -7.33 22.58 -18.35
CA TRP A 259 -8.62 22.40 -19.03
C TRP A 259 -8.57 21.26 -20.06
N VAL A 260 -9.66 20.49 -20.11
CA VAL A 260 -9.88 19.46 -21.14
C VAL A 260 -11.22 19.69 -21.85
N ALA A 261 -11.23 19.44 -23.15
CA ALA A 261 -12.42 19.54 -24.01
C ALA A 261 -13.32 18.29 -23.98
N ASP A 262 -12.88 17.20 -23.35
CA ASP A 262 -13.65 15.97 -23.21
C ASP A 262 -14.38 15.94 -21.87
N GLN A 263 -15.71 15.78 -21.89
CA GLN A 263 -16.53 15.64 -20.68
C GLN A 263 -16.40 14.26 -20.01
N THR A 264 -15.69 13.34 -20.66
CA THR A 264 -15.34 12.02 -20.17
C THR A 264 -13.83 11.78 -20.21
N PRO A 265 -13.01 12.64 -19.59
CA PRO A 265 -11.56 12.54 -19.72
C PRO A 265 -11.02 11.29 -19.02
N ASP A 266 -9.89 10.79 -19.52
CA ASP A 266 -9.05 9.89 -18.76
C ASP A 266 -8.32 10.68 -17.67
N CYS A 267 -8.33 10.17 -16.45
CA CYS A 267 -7.59 10.75 -15.32
C CYS A 267 -6.53 9.77 -14.85
N THR A 268 -5.30 10.25 -14.63
CA THR A 268 -4.21 9.42 -14.11
C THR A 268 -3.63 9.96 -12.83
N ILE A 269 -3.04 9.10 -12.01
CA ILE A 269 -2.24 9.47 -10.85
C ILE A 269 -1.15 8.41 -10.61
N GLU A 270 0.00 8.80 -10.07
CA GLU A 270 0.98 7.84 -9.58
C GLU A 270 0.78 7.56 -8.09
N ALA A 271 0.91 6.29 -7.70
CA ALA A 271 0.93 5.84 -6.33
C ALA A 271 2.13 4.92 -6.09
N LYS A 272 2.57 4.83 -4.83
CA LYS A 272 3.62 3.91 -4.40
C LYS A 272 3.32 3.47 -2.96
N ASP A 273 3.61 2.21 -2.71
CA ASP A 273 3.82 1.68 -1.38
C ASP A 273 5.27 1.17 -1.26
N ASN A 274 5.94 1.38 -0.12
CA ASN A 274 7.38 1.09 0.01
C ASN A 274 7.67 -0.34 0.49
N THR A 275 6.70 -1.00 1.09
CA THR A 275 6.96 -2.12 2.00
C THR A 275 6.28 -3.39 1.51
N ALA A 276 4.96 -3.53 1.67
CA ALA A 276 4.22 -4.60 1.03
C ALA A 276 4.17 -4.43 -0.49
N GLY A 277 4.29 -3.18 -0.97
CA GLY A 277 4.10 -2.83 -2.37
C GLY A 277 2.63 -2.89 -2.77
N LEU A 278 2.28 -2.34 -3.92
CA LEU A 278 0.87 -2.19 -4.33
C LEU A 278 0.23 -3.53 -4.74
N ASP A 279 -1.04 -3.75 -4.39
CA ASP A 279 -1.92 -4.73 -5.07
C ASP A 279 -2.56 -4.01 -6.26
N VAL A 280 -1.99 -4.19 -7.45
CA VAL A 280 -2.35 -3.39 -8.63
C VAL A 280 -3.76 -3.70 -9.14
N SER A 281 -4.34 -4.83 -8.70
CA SER A 281 -5.70 -5.25 -9.06
C SER A 281 -6.79 -4.51 -8.28
N THR A 282 -6.42 -3.81 -7.20
CA THR A 282 -7.34 -3.11 -6.29
C THR A 282 -7.43 -1.61 -6.57
N ALA A 283 -7.00 -1.15 -7.74
CA ALA A 283 -7.13 0.25 -8.11
C ALA A 283 -8.61 0.61 -8.40
N TYR A 284 -9.10 1.63 -7.71
CA TYR A 284 -10.42 2.21 -7.91
C TYR A 284 -10.35 3.73 -7.99
N CYS A 285 -11.34 4.34 -8.61
CA CYS A 285 -11.61 5.77 -8.49
C CYS A 285 -13.08 6.02 -8.17
N LYS A 286 -13.39 7.23 -7.71
CA LYS A 286 -14.75 7.75 -7.61
C LYS A 286 -14.72 9.22 -8.02
N TYR A 287 -15.85 9.71 -8.51
CA TYR A 287 -15.95 11.07 -8.98
C TYR A 287 -17.18 11.78 -8.42
N SER A 288 -17.14 13.10 -8.44
CA SER A 288 -18.21 13.99 -8.02
C SER A 288 -18.40 15.07 -9.09
N THR A 289 -19.64 15.52 -9.24
CA THR A 289 -20.04 16.59 -10.16
C THR A 289 -20.63 17.80 -9.42
N ASP A 290 -20.53 17.83 -8.09
CA ASP A 290 -21.13 18.84 -7.20
C ASP A 290 -20.13 19.35 -6.13
N GLY A 291 -18.85 19.39 -6.51
CA GLY A 291 -17.78 19.93 -5.69
C GLY A 291 -17.41 19.03 -4.50
N GLY A 292 -17.70 17.73 -4.56
CA GLY A 292 -17.43 16.77 -3.50
C GLY A 292 -18.57 16.59 -2.49
N SER A 293 -19.74 17.21 -2.73
CA SER A 293 -20.90 17.09 -1.84
C SER A 293 -21.52 15.69 -1.89
N SER A 294 -21.54 15.09 -3.08
CA SER A 294 -21.90 13.69 -3.30
C SER A 294 -20.91 13.02 -4.24
N TRP A 295 -20.70 11.72 -4.04
CA TRP A 295 -19.73 10.92 -4.79
C TRP A 295 -20.42 9.73 -5.44
N SER A 296 -19.90 9.32 -6.60
CA SER A 296 -20.24 8.04 -7.20
C SER A 296 -19.83 6.88 -6.28
N GLY A 297 -20.33 5.68 -6.58
CA GLY A 297 -19.69 4.46 -6.09
C GLY A 297 -18.26 4.34 -6.61
N TRP A 298 -17.43 3.57 -5.92
CA TRP A 298 -16.10 3.19 -6.39
C TRP A 298 -16.22 2.39 -7.70
N ARG A 299 -15.46 2.80 -8.71
CA ARG A 299 -15.36 2.16 -10.03
C ARG A 299 -13.93 1.69 -10.25
N SER A 300 -13.76 0.54 -10.87
CA SER A 300 -12.44 -0.01 -11.15
C SER A 300 -11.63 0.95 -12.02
N ALA A 301 -10.36 1.10 -11.68
CA ALA A 301 -9.33 1.75 -12.46
C ALA A 301 -8.28 0.71 -12.84
N SER A 302 -7.48 0.99 -13.86
CA SER A 302 -6.31 0.15 -14.17
C SER A 302 -5.09 0.69 -13.43
N CYS A 303 -4.14 -0.17 -13.09
CA CYS A 303 -2.85 0.23 -12.52
C CYS A 303 -1.74 -0.50 -13.26
N THR A 304 -0.62 0.20 -13.52
CA THR A 304 0.56 -0.43 -14.13
C THR A 304 1.30 -1.32 -13.13
N GLY A 305 2.20 -2.16 -13.63
CA GLY A 305 3.05 -3.00 -12.78
C GLY A 305 2.43 -4.35 -12.44
N SER A 306 2.85 -4.92 -11.32
CA SER A 306 2.44 -6.22 -10.79
C SER A 306 2.30 -6.16 -9.28
N ASP A 307 1.50 -7.05 -8.71
CA ASP A 307 1.29 -7.11 -7.26
C ASP A 307 2.61 -7.21 -6.48
N GLY A 308 2.70 -6.48 -5.37
CA GLY A 308 3.90 -6.36 -4.54
C GLY A 308 4.96 -5.39 -5.09
N THR A 309 4.64 -4.60 -6.12
CA THR A 309 5.56 -3.58 -6.63
C THR A 309 5.77 -2.46 -5.62
N THR A 310 7.03 -2.21 -5.27
CA THR A 310 7.44 -1.06 -4.45
C THR A 310 7.91 0.13 -5.28
N SER A 311 7.77 0.10 -6.60
CA SER A 311 8.01 1.27 -7.47
C SER A 311 6.72 2.05 -7.72
N TYR A 312 6.85 3.33 -8.09
CA TYR A 312 5.70 4.12 -8.52
C TYR A 312 4.98 3.44 -9.69
N GLN A 313 3.65 3.37 -9.59
CA GLN A 313 2.77 2.86 -10.64
C GLN A 313 1.71 3.89 -10.97
N THR A 314 1.28 3.90 -12.23
CA THR A 314 0.24 4.80 -12.73
C THR A 314 -1.11 4.13 -12.65
N ILE A 315 -2.02 4.72 -11.88
CA ILE A 315 -3.44 4.39 -11.86
C ILE A 315 -4.13 5.22 -12.92
N THR A 316 -4.89 4.59 -13.81
CA THR A 316 -5.66 5.21 -14.89
C THR A 316 -7.15 4.93 -14.72
N ALA A 317 -7.90 6.00 -14.46
CA ALA A 317 -9.34 6.03 -14.51
C ALA A 317 -9.79 6.45 -15.92
N SER A 318 -10.18 5.47 -16.74
CA SER A 318 -10.59 5.75 -18.11
C SER A 318 -12.01 6.28 -18.21
N ALA A 319 -12.22 7.22 -19.13
CA ALA A 319 -13.51 7.80 -19.49
C ALA A 319 -14.39 8.17 -18.28
N VAL A 320 -13.89 9.06 -17.40
CA VAL A 320 -14.57 9.42 -16.15
C VAL A 320 -15.82 10.27 -16.46
N PRO A 321 -17.05 9.80 -16.17
CA PRO A 321 -18.26 10.37 -16.75
C PRO A 321 -18.79 11.55 -15.93
N PHE A 322 -18.03 12.65 -15.92
CA PHE A 322 -18.50 13.93 -15.39
C PHE A 322 -19.69 14.45 -16.19
N ASN A 323 -19.67 14.29 -17.52
CA ASN A 323 -20.75 14.66 -18.45
C ASN A 323 -21.21 16.11 -18.30
N ARG A 324 -20.29 17.01 -17.93
CA ARG A 324 -20.56 18.43 -17.75
C ARG A 324 -19.29 19.27 -17.76
N ASP A 325 -19.44 20.50 -18.24
CA ASP A 325 -18.41 21.53 -18.12
C ASP A 325 -18.42 22.14 -16.71
N SER A 326 -17.23 22.34 -16.17
CA SER A 326 -17.04 23.01 -14.88
C SER A 326 -15.58 23.29 -14.60
N GLU A 327 -15.29 24.47 -14.06
CA GLU A 327 -14.00 24.78 -13.47
C GLU A 327 -13.81 24.12 -12.08
N THR A 328 -14.89 24.02 -11.28
CA THR A 328 -14.78 23.78 -9.84
C THR A 328 -15.69 22.70 -9.30
N GLN A 329 -16.57 22.07 -10.08
CA GLN A 329 -17.52 21.08 -9.55
C GLN A 329 -17.08 19.63 -9.77
N ASN A 330 -16.31 19.39 -10.82
CA ASN A 330 -15.83 18.06 -11.15
C ASN A 330 -14.64 17.71 -10.23
N ARG A 331 -14.79 16.64 -9.45
CA ARG A 331 -13.77 16.13 -8.52
C ARG A 331 -13.54 14.64 -8.71
N ILE A 332 -12.32 14.18 -8.47
CA ILE A 332 -11.95 12.76 -8.49
C ILE A 332 -11.08 12.39 -7.29
N LYS A 333 -11.26 11.15 -6.81
CA LYS A 333 -10.37 10.49 -5.84
C LYS A 333 -10.01 9.10 -6.33
N PHE A 334 -8.83 8.64 -5.92
CA PHE A 334 -8.33 7.30 -6.19
C PHE A 334 -8.18 6.52 -4.89
N ARG A 335 -8.22 5.19 -5.02
CA ARG A 335 -8.01 4.22 -3.96
C ARG A 335 -7.19 3.06 -4.53
N ILE A 336 -6.26 2.55 -3.74
CA ILE A 336 -5.56 1.31 -4.02
C ILE A 336 -5.17 0.65 -2.70
N ASP A 337 -5.19 -0.68 -2.67
CA ASP A 337 -4.68 -1.45 -1.54
C ASP A 337 -3.21 -1.83 -1.81
N ASP A 338 -2.43 -2.02 -0.76
CA ASP A 338 -1.14 -2.72 -0.86
C ASP A 338 -1.33 -4.25 -0.79
N ALA A 339 -0.24 -5.01 -0.93
CA ALA A 339 -0.24 -6.46 -0.81
C ALA A 339 -0.55 -6.95 0.62
N ALA A 340 -0.42 -6.07 1.62
CA ALA A 340 -0.84 -6.25 3.01
C ALA A 340 -2.33 -5.89 3.22
N ARG A 341 -3.08 -5.53 2.18
CA ARG A 341 -4.49 -5.13 2.23
C ARG A 341 -4.78 -3.87 3.06
N ASN A 342 -3.79 -3.01 3.29
CA ASN A 342 -4.08 -1.67 3.81
C ASN A 342 -4.57 -0.79 2.65
N THR A 343 -5.69 -0.10 2.85
CA THR A 343 -6.33 0.71 1.80
C THR A 343 -5.87 2.16 1.84
N GLY A 344 -5.18 2.61 0.80
CA GLY A 344 -4.79 4.00 0.60
C GLY A 344 -5.83 4.79 -0.20
N GLU A 345 -6.09 6.04 0.17
CA GLU A 345 -6.89 6.98 -0.63
C GLU A 345 -6.10 8.25 -0.96
N SER A 346 -6.22 8.71 -2.21
CA SER A 346 -5.63 9.97 -2.62
C SER A 346 -6.37 11.18 -2.04
N SER A 347 -5.76 12.37 -2.18
CA SER A 347 -6.48 13.64 -2.06
C SER A 347 -7.58 13.79 -3.13
N GLU A 348 -8.42 14.80 -2.99
CA GLU A 348 -9.38 15.19 -4.01
C GLU A 348 -8.72 16.07 -5.08
N TYR A 349 -8.93 15.73 -6.34
CA TYR A 349 -8.41 16.50 -7.48
C TYR A 349 -9.55 17.15 -8.25
N THR A 350 -9.33 18.39 -8.69
CA THR A 350 -10.27 19.12 -9.55
C THR A 350 -9.98 18.82 -11.01
N VAL A 351 -11.01 18.46 -11.77
CA VAL A 351 -10.89 18.27 -13.23
C VAL A 351 -11.62 19.41 -13.91
N LYS A 352 -10.87 20.30 -14.57
CA LYS A 352 -11.45 21.45 -15.28
C LYS A 352 -11.90 21.02 -16.67
N ILE A 353 -13.19 21.11 -16.95
CA ILE A 353 -13.76 20.66 -18.22
C ILE A 353 -14.49 21.81 -18.89
N ASP A 354 -14.18 22.02 -20.16
CA ASP A 354 -14.93 22.90 -21.04
C ASP A 354 -14.95 22.33 -22.46
N ALA A 355 -16.07 21.71 -22.83
CA ALA A 355 -16.28 21.13 -24.16
C ALA A 355 -17.04 22.05 -25.11
N ALA A 356 -17.41 23.27 -24.66
CA ALA A 356 -18.19 24.19 -25.45
C ALA A 356 -17.26 25.04 -26.32
N ASP A 357 -17.63 25.22 -27.60
CA ASP A 357 -16.92 26.17 -28.45
C ASP A 357 -17.14 27.61 -27.96
N PRO A 358 -16.10 28.46 -27.94
CA PRO A 358 -16.26 29.86 -27.54
C PRO A 358 -17.15 30.61 -28.55
N PRO A 359 -17.95 31.61 -28.09
CA PRO A 359 -18.70 32.47 -28.99
C PRO A 359 -17.80 33.23 -29.98
N ALA A 360 -18.35 33.58 -31.15
CA ALA A 360 -17.63 34.40 -32.11
C ALA A 360 -17.30 35.80 -31.51
N PRO A 361 -16.06 36.30 -31.66
CA PRO A 361 -15.70 37.66 -31.26
C PRO A 361 -16.50 38.70 -32.06
N ALA A 362 -16.82 39.86 -31.48
CA ALA A 362 -17.49 40.92 -32.24
C ALA A 362 -16.46 41.87 -32.84
N ILE A 363 -16.39 41.94 -34.18
CA ILE A 363 -15.45 42.79 -34.90
C ILE A 363 -15.99 44.23 -35.05
N SER A 364 -15.09 45.20 -35.04
CA SER A 364 -15.35 46.61 -35.35
C SER A 364 -14.14 47.21 -36.08
N SER A 365 -14.35 48.26 -36.88
CA SER A 365 -13.28 49.01 -37.53
C SER A 365 -13.40 50.50 -37.26
N GLN A 366 -12.33 51.14 -36.81
CA GLN A 366 -12.30 52.60 -36.65
C GLN A 366 -12.07 53.32 -37.98
N THR A 367 -11.36 52.68 -38.92
CA THR A 367 -11.06 53.22 -40.25
C THR A 367 -12.20 53.03 -41.23
N HIS A 368 -13.00 51.97 -41.04
CA HIS A 368 -14.14 51.60 -41.88
C HIS A 368 -15.39 51.32 -41.02
N PRO A 369 -15.94 52.33 -40.31
CA PRO A 369 -16.96 52.11 -39.28
C PRO A 369 -18.32 51.62 -39.79
N ASP A 370 -18.65 51.87 -41.06
CA ASP A 370 -19.89 51.40 -41.70
C ASP A 370 -19.56 50.38 -42.79
N GLU A 371 -20.00 49.14 -42.60
CA GLU A 371 -19.74 48.03 -43.53
C GLU A 371 -20.39 48.22 -44.91
N ASP A 372 -21.33 49.16 -45.05
CA ASP A 372 -21.99 49.47 -46.31
C ASP A 372 -21.39 50.65 -47.07
N GLU A 373 -20.51 51.43 -46.46
CA GLU A 373 -19.92 52.64 -47.05
C GLU A 373 -18.59 52.35 -47.74
N TRP A 374 -18.30 53.11 -48.81
CA TRP A 374 -17.00 53.06 -49.49
C TRP A 374 -16.03 54.07 -48.88
N TYR A 375 -14.81 53.61 -48.57
CA TYR A 375 -13.75 54.44 -48.02
C TYR A 375 -12.56 54.49 -48.97
N THR A 376 -12.02 55.68 -49.20
CA THR A 376 -10.77 55.85 -49.96
C THR A 376 -9.52 55.47 -49.15
N ASN A 377 -9.67 55.16 -47.86
CA ASN A 377 -8.59 54.68 -47.02
C ASN A 377 -8.32 53.21 -47.33
N ASN A 378 -7.11 52.88 -47.78
CA ASN A 378 -6.71 51.52 -48.14
C ASN A 378 -5.94 50.78 -47.04
N ASP A 379 -5.86 51.36 -45.83
CA ASP A 379 -5.20 50.78 -44.65
C ASP A 379 -6.25 50.43 -43.57
N PRO A 380 -7.03 49.33 -43.74
CA PRO A 380 -8.05 48.96 -42.77
C PRO A 380 -7.43 48.47 -41.45
N SER A 381 -8.08 48.86 -40.36
CA SER A 381 -7.74 48.47 -38.99
C SER A 381 -8.98 47.92 -38.29
N PHE A 382 -8.79 46.82 -37.58
CA PHE A 382 -9.85 46.07 -36.92
C PHE A 382 -9.56 45.96 -35.42
N SER A 383 -10.61 46.00 -34.62
CA SER A 383 -10.59 45.70 -33.20
C SER A 383 -11.78 44.80 -32.85
N TRP A 384 -11.60 43.89 -31.90
CA TRP A 384 -12.66 42.95 -31.53
C TRP A 384 -12.82 42.79 -30.02
N THR A 385 -13.98 42.31 -29.60
CA THR A 385 -14.24 41.97 -28.20
C THR A 385 -13.68 40.59 -27.85
N THR A 386 -13.29 40.40 -26.58
CA THR A 386 -13.03 39.05 -26.05
C THR A 386 -14.37 38.45 -25.64
N PRO A 387 -14.83 37.36 -26.29
CA PRO A 387 -16.06 36.70 -25.88
C PRO A 387 -15.93 36.08 -24.49
N SER A 388 -17.04 35.99 -23.76
CA SER A 388 -17.09 35.27 -22.49
C SER A 388 -17.18 33.78 -22.76
N ASP A 389 -16.36 33.01 -22.06
CA ASP A 389 -16.25 31.56 -22.20
C ASP A 389 -15.91 30.93 -20.84
N THR A 390 -16.24 29.64 -20.63
CA THR A 390 -16.08 28.97 -19.33
C THR A 390 -14.60 28.80 -18.97
N SER A 391 -13.79 28.34 -19.92
CA SER A 391 -12.35 28.23 -19.77
C SER A 391 -11.63 29.54 -20.09
N GLY A 392 -12.30 30.45 -20.80
CA GLY A 392 -11.75 31.73 -21.23
C GLY A 392 -10.97 31.58 -22.53
N ILE A 393 -10.58 32.69 -23.14
CA ILE A 393 -9.96 32.69 -24.48
C ILE A 393 -8.43 32.57 -24.39
N ASP A 394 -7.87 31.60 -25.11
CA ASP A 394 -6.43 31.35 -25.27
C ASP A 394 -5.83 32.21 -26.39
N CYS A 395 -6.48 32.20 -27.57
CA CYS A 395 -5.96 32.90 -28.74
C CYS A 395 -7.03 33.22 -29.79
N TYR A 396 -6.62 33.96 -30.83
CA TYR A 396 -7.44 34.27 -32.00
C TYR A 396 -6.75 33.86 -33.30
N SER A 397 -7.54 33.52 -34.32
CA SER A 397 -7.09 33.40 -35.70
C SER A 397 -7.89 34.33 -36.60
N TYR A 398 -7.22 35.01 -37.52
CA TYR A 398 -7.86 35.93 -38.44
C TYR A 398 -7.26 35.94 -39.85
N THR A 399 -8.09 36.29 -40.83
CA THR A 399 -7.67 36.45 -42.23
C THR A 399 -8.49 37.53 -42.92
N LEU A 400 -7.95 38.13 -43.98
CA LEU A 400 -8.60 39.13 -44.81
C LEU A 400 -8.62 38.63 -46.26
N ASP A 401 -9.81 38.41 -46.82
CA ASP A 401 -9.97 38.02 -48.22
C ASP A 401 -11.25 38.59 -48.86
N GLN A 402 -11.58 38.17 -50.08
CA GLN A 402 -12.76 38.63 -50.83
C GLN A 402 -13.94 37.66 -50.78
N SER A 403 -13.87 36.63 -49.93
CA SER A 403 -14.90 35.59 -49.76
C SER A 403 -15.68 35.86 -48.48
N ALA A 404 -16.98 36.14 -48.61
CA ALA A 404 -17.82 36.49 -47.46
C ALA A 404 -18.00 35.37 -46.40
N THR A 405 -17.50 34.16 -46.65
CA THR A 405 -17.74 32.97 -45.80
C THR A 405 -16.46 32.26 -45.36
N THR A 406 -15.29 32.88 -45.52
CA THR A 406 -14.04 32.24 -45.12
C THR A 406 -14.02 32.00 -43.61
N THR A 407 -13.64 30.79 -43.21
CA THR A 407 -13.34 30.47 -41.81
C THR A 407 -11.82 30.47 -41.66
N PRO A 408 -11.25 31.27 -40.72
CA PRO A 408 -9.82 31.24 -40.43
C PRO A 408 -9.35 29.83 -40.04
N ASP A 409 -8.05 29.55 -40.16
CA ASP A 409 -7.51 28.24 -39.81
C ASP A 409 -7.32 28.06 -38.29
N THR A 410 -6.85 26.87 -37.85
CA THR A 410 -6.71 26.52 -36.42
C THR A 410 -5.35 26.91 -35.85
N THR A 411 -4.71 27.95 -36.40
CA THR A 411 -3.41 28.47 -35.97
C THR A 411 -3.63 29.80 -35.28
N CYS A 412 -3.07 29.97 -34.07
CA CYS A 412 -3.15 31.24 -33.36
C CYS A 412 -2.32 32.31 -34.09
N ASP A 413 -2.97 33.41 -34.48
CA ASP A 413 -2.31 34.60 -35.03
C ASP A 413 -1.93 35.59 -33.92
N THR A 414 -2.72 35.65 -32.84
CA THR A 414 -2.42 36.47 -31.65
C THR A 414 -3.03 35.87 -30.37
N THR A 415 -2.38 36.11 -29.23
CA THR A 415 -2.78 35.61 -27.90
C THR A 415 -3.17 36.71 -26.92
N THR A 416 -2.81 37.97 -27.19
CA THR A 416 -3.04 39.09 -26.25
C THR A 416 -3.60 40.34 -26.89
N GLU A 417 -3.53 40.46 -28.22
CA GLU A 417 -4.00 41.65 -28.92
C GLU A 417 -5.41 41.44 -29.45
N ASN A 418 -6.28 42.41 -29.16
CA ASN A 418 -7.64 42.47 -29.69
C ASN A 418 -7.72 43.38 -30.91
N SER A 419 -6.68 43.36 -31.75
CA SER A 419 -6.55 44.23 -32.93
C SER A 419 -5.71 43.59 -34.03
N GLY A 420 -6.02 43.97 -35.27
CA GLY A 420 -5.27 43.60 -36.47
C GLY A 420 -5.38 44.70 -37.53
N SER A 421 -4.36 44.85 -38.37
CA SER A 421 -4.37 45.86 -39.44
C SER A 421 -3.68 45.37 -40.69
N TYR A 422 -4.13 45.91 -41.83
CA TYR A 422 -3.55 45.66 -43.14
C TYR A 422 -3.21 47.00 -43.79
N THR A 423 -2.26 46.98 -44.72
CA THR A 423 -1.80 48.18 -45.43
C THR A 423 -1.87 47.95 -46.92
N ASP A 424 -2.12 49.02 -47.68
CA ASP A 424 -2.14 49.01 -49.14
C ASP A 424 -3.09 47.96 -49.74
N VAL A 425 -4.25 47.75 -49.11
CA VAL A 425 -5.27 46.81 -49.62
C VAL A 425 -5.86 47.37 -50.91
N VAL A 426 -5.88 46.58 -51.97
CA VAL A 426 -6.40 47.02 -53.28
C VAL A 426 -7.90 47.29 -53.24
N ASP A 427 -8.36 48.20 -54.11
CA ASP A 427 -9.78 48.53 -54.26
C ASP A 427 -10.65 47.28 -54.44
N GLY A 428 -11.78 47.23 -53.74
CA GLY A 428 -12.71 46.11 -53.77
C GLY A 428 -13.50 45.94 -52.49
N VAL A 429 -14.27 44.85 -52.44
CA VAL A 429 -14.99 44.40 -51.25
C VAL A 429 -14.18 43.31 -50.59
N TRP A 430 -13.80 43.55 -49.33
CA TRP A 430 -13.01 42.64 -48.50
C TRP A 430 -13.78 42.28 -47.24
N TYR A 431 -13.44 41.13 -46.66
CA TYR A 431 -14.03 40.59 -45.45
C TYR A 431 -12.91 40.21 -44.50
N PHE A 432 -12.91 40.79 -43.31
CA PHE A 432 -12.06 40.38 -42.21
C PHE A 432 -12.78 39.28 -41.42
N HIS A 433 -12.16 38.12 -41.33
CA HIS A 433 -12.69 36.95 -40.64
C HIS A 433 -11.90 36.73 -39.37
N LEU A 434 -12.58 36.46 -38.26
CA LEU A 434 -11.95 36.27 -36.96
C LEU A 434 -12.68 35.19 -36.17
N ARG A 435 -11.93 34.29 -35.53
CA ARG A 435 -12.46 33.32 -34.57
C ARG A 435 -11.56 33.18 -33.36
N ALA A 436 -12.13 32.72 -32.26
CA ALA A 436 -11.42 32.51 -31.00
C ALA A 436 -11.19 31.02 -30.71
N LYS A 437 -10.13 30.75 -29.96
CA LYS A 437 -9.84 29.46 -29.34
C LYS A 437 -9.87 29.61 -27.82
N ASP A 438 -10.51 28.72 -27.12
CA ASP A 438 -10.56 28.73 -25.66
C ASP A 438 -9.35 28.03 -25.01
N ASN A 439 -9.28 28.03 -23.68
CA ASN A 439 -8.20 27.39 -22.92
C ASN A 439 -8.30 25.86 -22.87
N ALA A 440 -9.45 25.26 -23.22
CA ALA A 440 -9.62 23.81 -23.36
C ALA A 440 -9.23 23.28 -24.75
N GLY A 441 -9.01 24.18 -25.71
CA GLY A 441 -8.60 23.85 -27.07
C GLY A 441 -9.69 23.96 -28.13
N ASN A 442 -10.92 24.35 -27.77
CA ASN A 442 -12.05 24.43 -28.68
C ASN A 442 -11.96 25.68 -29.55
N TRP A 443 -12.36 25.56 -30.81
CA TRP A 443 -12.36 26.66 -31.78
C TRP A 443 -13.79 27.10 -32.10
N GLY A 444 -14.10 28.35 -31.79
CA GLY A 444 -15.38 28.97 -32.05
C GLY A 444 -15.70 29.20 -33.51
N GLY A 445 -16.96 29.58 -33.75
CA GLY A 445 -17.38 30.15 -35.02
C GLY A 445 -16.65 31.45 -35.35
N ALA A 446 -16.59 31.78 -36.64
CA ALA A 446 -15.99 33.03 -37.10
C ALA A 446 -17.03 34.15 -37.21
N ASP A 447 -16.64 35.36 -36.82
CA ASP A 447 -17.32 36.60 -37.19
C ASP A 447 -16.69 37.17 -38.48
N HIS A 448 -17.46 37.99 -39.20
CA HIS A 448 -17.09 38.52 -40.51
C HIS A 448 -17.42 40.00 -40.58
N TYR A 449 -16.43 40.84 -40.89
CA TYR A 449 -16.61 42.29 -41.02
C TYR A 449 -16.25 42.75 -42.43
N ARG A 450 -17.21 43.34 -43.14
CA ARG A 450 -17.02 43.79 -44.52
C ARG A 450 -16.43 45.20 -44.57
N VAL A 451 -15.44 45.40 -45.42
CA VAL A 451 -14.92 46.72 -45.78
C VAL A 451 -14.97 46.92 -47.30
N LYS A 452 -15.40 48.10 -47.74
CA LYS A 452 -15.42 48.49 -49.17
C LYS A 452 -14.38 49.60 -49.38
N ILE A 453 -13.33 49.29 -50.14
CA ILE A 453 -12.18 50.18 -50.34
C ILE A 453 -12.22 50.70 -51.78
N GLY A 454 -12.22 52.02 -51.92
CA GLY A 454 -12.27 52.70 -53.22
C GLY A 454 -13.06 54.01 -53.15
N SER A 455 -13.15 54.73 -54.26
CA SER A 455 -13.87 56.01 -54.34
C SER A 455 -15.39 55.90 -54.31
N GLY A 456 -15.96 54.69 -54.32
CA GLY A 456 -17.41 54.44 -54.43
C GLY A 456 -18.03 54.87 -55.77
N GLU A 457 -17.28 55.55 -56.62
CA GLU A 457 -17.71 55.97 -57.95
C GLU A 457 -17.46 54.85 -58.96
N ALA A 458 -18.44 54.64 -59.84
CA ALA A 458 -18.28 53.80 -61.02
C ALA A 458 -17.03 54.24 -61.77
N SER A 459 -16.11 53.31 -62.05
CA SER A 459 -14.92 53.66 -62.81
C SER A 459 -15.32 54.26 -64.16
N THR A 460 -14.43 55.02 -64.80
CA THR A 460 -14.68 55.48 -66.18
C THR A 460 -14.98 54.32 -67.12
N THR A 461 -14.45 53.12 -66.83
CA THR A 461 -14.76 51.87 -67.53
C THR A 461 -16.20 51.41 -67.29
N ASP A 462 -16.67 51.42 -66.03
CA ASP A 462 -18.06 51.06 -65.68
C ASP A 462 -19.06 52.04 -66.28
N ALA A 463 -18.75 53.33 -66.26
CA ALA A 463 -19.51 54.36 -66.94
C ALA A 463 -19.53 54.13 -68.47
N CYS A 464 -18.41 53.76 -69.09
CA CYS A 464 -18.34 53.44 -70.52
C CYS A 464 -19.14 52.17 -70.87
N ILE A 465 -19.11 51.13 -70.04
CA ILE A 465 -19.87 49.89 -70.25
C ILE A 465 -21.37 50.15 -70.08
N ALA A 466 -21.78 50.88 -69.03
CA ALA A 466 -23.18 51.27 -68.83
C ALA A 466 -23.69 52.12 -70.00
N LEU A 467 -22.86 53.05 -70.52
CA LEU A 467 -23.17 53.85 -71.69
C LEU A 467 -23.28 53.00 -72.97
N ALA A 468 -22.41 52.00 -73.14
CA ALA A 468 -22.46 51.08 -74.27
C ALA A 468 -23.70 50.17 -74.25
N ILE A 469 -24.10 49.68 -73.07
CA ILE A 469 -25.34 48.91 -72.89
C ILE A 469 -26.57 49.79 -73.16
N ALA A 470 -26.60 51.00 -72.61
CA ALA A 470 -27.69 51.94 -72.83
C ALA A 470 -27.84 52.33 -74.31
N ALA A 471 -26.74 52.51 -75.03
CA ALA A 471 -26.72 52.80 -76.47
C ALA A 471 -27.17 51.60 -77.33
N GLY A 472 -26.62 50.40 -77.05
CA GLY A 472 -26.89 49.20 -77.84
C GLY A 472 -28.29 48.59 -77.67
N SER A 473 -29.03 48.98 -76.62
CA SER A 473 -30.40 48.49 -76.34
C SER A 473 -31.54 49.30 -76.97
N ARG A 474 -31.24 50.36 -77.73
CA ARG A 474 -32.26 51.21 -78.37
C ARG A 474 -32.42 50.86 -79.86
N GLU A 475 -33.67 50.86 -80.34
CA GLU A 475 -33.92 50.86 -81.79
C GLU A 475 -33.27 52.10 -82.42
N TYR A 476 -32.70 51.92 -83.61
CA TYR A 476 -32.08 53.01 -84.36
C TYR A 476 -33.05 54.19 -84.52
N ASP A 477 -32.63 55.38 -84.08
CA ASP A 477 -33.32 56.65 -84.27
C ASP A 477 -32.28 57.71 -84.66
N ALA A 478 -32.45 58.27 -85.85
CA ALA A 478 -31.52 59.24 -86.44
C ALA A 478 -31.31 60.52 -85.60
N ARG A 479 -32.14 60.77 -84.58
CA ARG A 479 -31.94 61.88 -83.64
C ARG A 479 -30.83 61.62 -82.61
N TRP A 480 -30.41 60.38 -82.43
CA TRP A 480 -29.41 59.96 -81.43
C TRP A 480 -28.12 59.43 -82.04
N ASP A 481 -28.03 59.33 -83.37
CA ASP A 481 -26.81 59.04 -84.13
C ASP A 481 -26.03 60.34 -84.39
N ALA A 482 -25.28 60.77 -83.38
CA ALA A 482 -24.51 62.02 -83.43
C ALA A 482 -23.23 61.89 -84.28
N SER A 483 -22.74 60.67 -84.49
CA SER A 483 -21.58 60.37 -85.32
C SER A 483 -21.92 60.27 -86.82
N GLY A 484 -23.19 59.98 -87.14
CA GLY A 484 -23.72 59.87 -88.50
C GLY A 484 -23.36 58.55 -89.20
N ASP A 485 -23.08 57.49 -88.45
CA ASP A 485 -22.60 56.21 -88.98
C ASP A 485 -23.73 55.19 -89.25
N GLY A 486 -24.98 55.56 -88.97
CA GLY A 486 -26.16 54.72 -89.18
C GLY A 486 -26.41 53.71 -88.06
N GLN A 487 -25.69 53.81 -86.94
CA GLN A 487 -25.91 53.03 -85.72
C GLN A 487 -25.97 53.97 -84.50
N VAL A 488 -26.60 53.52 -83.40
CA VAL A 488 -26.54 54.24 -82.13
C VAL A 488 -25.56 53.48 -81.24
N THR A 489 -24.36 54.01 -81.10
CA THR A 489 -23.24 53.38 -80.40
C THR A 489 -22.86 54.13 -79.13
N SER A 490 -21.92 53.57 -78.37
CA SER A 490 -21.32 54.26 -77.22
C SER A 490 -20.62 55.57 -77.62
N LEU A 491 -20.13 55.68 -78.87
CA LEU A 491 -19.50 56.88 -79.40
C LEU A 491 -20.52 58.02 -79.54
N ASP A 492 -21.72 57.75 -80.05
CA ASP A 492 -22.81 58.73 -80.16
C ASP A 492 -23.25 59.24 -78.79
N SER A 493 -23.34 58.31 -77.83
CA SER A 493 -23.73 58.63 -76.46
C SER A 493 -22.68 59.51 -75.76
N LEU A 494 -21.40 59.27 -76.03
CA LEU A 494 -20.29 60.08 -75.52
C LEU A 494 -20.29 61.50 -76.13
N ILE A 495 -20.54 61.61 -77.44
CA ILE A 495 -20.64 62.90 -78.16
C ILE A 495 -21.79 63.75 -77.61
N ILE A 496 -22.95 63.14 -77.34
CA ILE A 496 -24.13 63.83 -76.79
C ILE A 496 -23.85 64.32 -75.35
N LEU A 497 -23.21 63.50 -74.51
CA LEU A 497 -22.81 63.88 -73.16
C LEU A 497 -21.82 65.04 -73.15
N GLN A 498 -20.79 65.01 -74.01
CA GLN A 498 -19.84 66.12 -74.14
C GLN A 498 -20.49 67.41 -74.65
N ALA A 499 -21.46 67.33 -75.57
CA ALA A 499 -22.20 68.49 -76.05
C ALA A 499 -23.12 69.12 -74.97
N GLY A 500 -23.58 68.34 -74.00
CA GLY A 500 -24.40 68.80 -72.87
C GLY A 500 -23.61 69.50 -71.76
N TRP A 501 -22.30 69.25 -71.64
CA TRP A 501 -21.43 69.82 -70.59
C TRP A 501 -20.78 71.17 -70.96
N VAL A 502 -20.96 71.65 -72.20
CA VAL A 502 -20.41 72.94 -72.69
C VAL A 502 -21.49 74.04 -72.70
N ARG A 503 -22.36 74.11 -71.67
CA ARG A 503 -23.27 75.23 -71.46
C ARG A 503 -23.30 75.72 -70.03
#